data_AF-E9H4D1-F1
#
_entry.id   AF-E9H4D1-F1
#
_cell.length_a   1.000
_cell.length_b   1.000
_cell.length_c   1.000
_cell.angle_alpha   90.00
_cell.angle_beta   90.00
_cell.angle_gamma   90.00
#
_symmetry.space_group_name_H-M   'P 1'
#
loop_
_entity.id
_entity.type
_entity.pdbx_description
1 polymer ?
#
loop_
_entity_poly.entity_id
_entity_poly.type
_entity_poly.pdbx_seq_one_letter_code
_entity_poly.pdbx_strand_id
1 'polypeptide(L)'
;MASGTLYTYPSNFRANKALIAAQYSGFKINVASNFVFGETNKSETFLKKFPLGKVPAFESQDGQCIAESNAIAYFVANQQLRGNSDVEKAQVLQWMSFADSEILPLSCTIVFPVLGIIQYNKQAVEHAKEELKAILSVVNNHLLTRTFLVGEKITLADIVLSCNLFHLYESICDESNRKPYQNLNRWFITCVNQPQFKAIIGDFKICQKECPVDPKKFAEFQSKITGSLKKEEKKSVKDEKKKEKKEEKPKPKKEEPEEAEEMDAADAALLEEPKSKDPFDEMPKGTFNMDDFKRFYSNNEESKSIPYFWDKFDKENYSIWFGEYKYSDELTKVFMSCNLISGMYQRLDKMRKQCFASMCLFGTDNDCTISGIWVWRGQDLAFQLCPDWQIDYETYDWKKLNPDSDETKKMVAEYFAWSGTDKNGRPFNQGKIFK
;
A
#
# COMPACT_ATOMS: atom_id res chain seq x y z
N MET A 1 -38.28 10.79 -7.90
CA MET A 1 -36.91 10.53 -8.43
C MET A 1 -36.05 10.18 -7.25
N ALA A 2 -35.40 9.02 -7.23
CA ALA A 2 -34.43 8.71 -6.19
C ALA A 2 -33.23 9.67 -6.29
N SER A 3 -32.72 10.10 -5.14
CA SER A 3 -31.61 11.04 -5.07
C SER A 3 -30.72 10.80 -3.85
N GLY A 4 -29.55 11.45 -3.81
CA GLY A 4 -28.66 11.42 -2.66
C GLY A 4 -27.39 12.24 -2.86
N THR A 5 -26.58 12.29 -1.81
CA THR A 5 -25.33 13.06 -1.74
C THR A 5 -24.13 12.15 -1.94
N LEU A 6 -23.22 12.52 -2.84
CA LEU A 6 -21.95 11.83 -3.08
C LEU A 6 -20.79 12.67 -2.54
N TYR A 7 -20.10 12.12 -1.55
CA TYR A 7 -18.90 12.70 -0.94
C TYR A 7 -17.66 12.20 -1.67
N THR A 8 -16.91 13.12 -2.29
CA THR A 8 -15.67 12.83 -3.02
C THR A 8 -14.87 14.11 -3.25
N TYR A 9 -13.56 13.97 -3.45
CA TYR A 9 -12.72 15.02 -4.04
C TYR A 9 -12.97 15.14 -5.57
N PRO A 10 -12.63 16.29 -6.20
CA PRO A 10 -12.78 16.49 -7.65
C PRO A 10 -11.96 15.52 -8.51
N SER A 11 -12.43 15.23 -9.72
CA SER A 11 -11.77 14.35 -10.72
C SER A 11 -11.45 12.92 -10.24
N ASN A 12 -12.08 12.44 -9.16
CA ASN A 12 -11.91 11.08 -8.67
C ASN A 12 -12.51 10.05 -9.64
N PHE A 13 -11.67 9.31 -10.37
CA PHE A 13 -12.11 8.26 -11.30
C PHE A 13 -13.01 7.20 -10.66
N ARG A 14 -12.86 6.92 -9.35
CA ARG A 14 -13.74 6.00 -8.61
C ARG A 14 -15.14 6.58 -8.41
N ALA A 15 -15.27 7.90 -8.26
CA ALA A 15 -16.57 8.57 -8.21
C ALA A 15 -17.23 8.67 -9.60
N ASN A 16 -16.43 8.82 -10.66
CA ASN A 16 -16.92 8.84 -12.05
C ASN A 16 -17.73 7.57 -12.39
N LYS A 17 -17.35 6.40 -11.84
CA LYS A 17 -18.13 5.14 -11.96
C LYS A 17 -19.62 5.35 -11.66
N ALA A 18 -19.95 6.00 -10.54
CA ALA A 18 -21.32 6.25 -10.10
C ALA A 18 -21.97 7.43 -10.84
N LEU A 19 -21.21 8.50 -11.10
CA LEU A 19 -21.72 9.68 -11.81
C LEU A 19 -22.12 9.36 -13.26
N ILE A 20 -21.35 8.53 -13.96
CA ILE A 20 -21.68 8.08 -15.34
C ILE A 20 -22.87 7.12 -15.31
N ALA A 21 -22.93 6.19 -14.35
CA ALA A 21 -24.08 5.30 -14.17
C ALA A 21 -25.39 6.08 -13.94
N ALA A 22 -25.33 7.18 -13.18
CA ALA A 22 -26.46 8.08 -12.94
C ALA A 22 -26.94 8.80 -14.22
N GLN A 23 -26.05 9.16 -15.14
CA GLN A 23 -26.43 9.76 -16.43
C GLN A 23 -27.23 8.79 -17.33
N TYR A 24 -26.97 7.48 -17.24
CA TYR A 24 -27.75 6.45 -17.95
C TYR A 24 -29.06 6.07 -17.24
N SER A 25 -29.13 6.17 -15.91
CA SER A 25 -30.32 5.79 -15.13
C SER A 25 -31.30 6.94 -14.86
N GLY A 26 -30.86 8.19 -14.95
CA GLY A 26 -31.61 9.36 -14.51
C GLY A 26 -31.62 9.56 -12.98
N PHE A 27 -30.80 8.81 -12.24
CA PHE A 27 -30.66 8.98 -10.79
C PHE A 27 -30.04 10.35 -10.47
N LYS A 28 -30.57 11.06 -9.45
CA LYS A 28 -30.06 12.40 -9.10
C LYS A 28 -28.98 12.33 -8.02
N ILE A 29 -27.70 12.37 -8.44
CA ILE A 29 -26.56 12.54 -7.53
C ILE A 29 -26.25 14.02 -7.34
N ASN A 30 -26.20 14.48 -6.09
CA ASN A 30 -25.65 15.77 -5.70
C ASN A 30 -24.21 15.55 -5.19
N VAL A 31 -23.19 16.11 -5.84
CA VAL A 31 -21.81 16.05 -5.30
C VAL A 31 -21.68 17.07 -4.15
N ALA A 32 -21.13 16.65 -3.01
CA ALA A 32 -21.01 17.48 -1.82
C ALA A 32 -20.01 18.65 -2.03
N SER A 33 -20.53 19.85 -2.28
CA SER A 33 -19.73 21.05 -2.58
C SER A 33 -18.88 21.56 -1.42
N ASN A 34 -19.18 21.13 -0.19
CA ASN A 34 -18.44 21.44 1.03
C ASN A 34 -17.47 20.32 1.46
N PHE A 35 -17.28 19.28 0.65
CA PHE A 35 -16.38 18.18 1.00
C PHE A 35 -14.90 18.60 0.84
N VAL A 36 -14.15 18.53 1.93
CA VAL A 36 -12.69 18.73 1.95
C VAL A 36 -12.02 17.41 2.30
N PHE A 37 -11.17 16.89 1.40
CA PHE A 37 -10.44 15.65 1.64
C PHE A 37 -9.35 15.85 2.69
N GLY A 38 -9.22 14.89 3.60
CA GLY A 38 -8.37 14.97 4.80
C GLY A 38 -9.12 15.51 6.02
N GLU A 39 -10.00 16.50 5.85
CA GLU A 39 -10.79 17.10 6.93
C GLU A 39 -12.16 16.41 7.08
N THR A 40 -13.03 16.51 6.06
CA THR A 40 -14.42 16.06 6.13
C THR A 40 -14.51 14.56 6.35
N ASN A 41 -13.75 13.76 5.60
CA ASN A 41 -13.75 12.30 5.70
C ASN A 41 -13.04 11.73 6.94
N LYS A 42 -12.44 12.58 7.79
CA LYS A 42 -11.86 12.20 9.09
C LYS A 42 -12.68 12.71 10.28
N SER A 43 -13.70 13.55 10.04
CA SER A 43 -14.60 14.05 11.08
C SER A 43 -15.46 12.92 11.69
N GLU A 44 -15.74 12.99 13.00
CA GLU A 44 -16.57 11.99 13.69
C GLU A 44 -17.94 11.78 13.02
N THR A 45 -18.57 12.85 12.55
CA THR A 45 -19.90 12.81 11.93
C THR A 45 -19.89 12.09 10.59
N PHE A 46 -18.76 12.11 9.87
CA PHE A 46 -18.55 11.31 8.66
C PHE A 46 -18.19 9.86 9.01
N LEU A 47 -17.27 9.64 9.95
CA LEU A 47 -16.85 8.29 10.35
C LEU A 47 -17.99 7.46 10.96
N LYS A 48 -18.95 8.10 11.65
CA LYS A 48 -20.18 7.46 12.14
C LYS A 48 -21.10 6.95 11.01
N LYS A 49 -20.96 7.45 9.77
CA LYS A 49 -21.66 6.97 8.57
C LYS A 49 -20.79 6.04 7.70
N PHE A 50 -19.49 6.33 7.63
CA PHE A 50 -18.53 5.67 6.75
C PHE A 50 -17.24 5.35 7.54
N PRO A 51 -17.20 4.24 8.31
CA PRO A 51 -16.14 3.98 9.32
C PRO A 51 -14.70 3.98 8.79
N LEU A 52 -14.48 3.62 7.51
CA LEU A 52 -13.16 3.61 6.90
C LEU A 52 -12.64 5.01 6.50
N GLY A 53 -13.47 6.05 6.54
CA GLY A 53 -13.09 7.41 6.12
C GLY A 53 -12.65 7.53 4.65
N LYS A 54 -13.03 6.56 3.79
CA LYS A 54 -12.71 6.51 2.35
C LYS A 54 -13.78 7.21 1.51
N VAL A 55 -13.43 7.59 0.28
CA VAL A 55 -14.34 8.15 -0.73
C VAL A 55 -14.07 7.55 -2.12
N PRO A 56 -15.09 7.41 -3.02
CA PRO A 56 -16.46 7.91 -2.89
C PRO A 56 -17.28 7.24 -1.79
N ALA A 57 -18.12 8.03 -1.14
CA ALA A 57 -19.11 7.58 -0.15
C ALA A 57 -20.45 8.27 -0.47
N PHE A 58 -21.56 7.56 -0.31
CA PHE A 58 -22.88 8.02 -0.75
C PHE A 58 -23.91 7.92 0.38
N GLU A 59 -24.78 8.92 0.49
CA GLU A 59 -25.92 8.94 1.40
C GLU A 59 -27.20 9.21 0.61
N SER A 60 -28.17 8.29 0.64
CA SER A 60 -29.46 8.50 -0.02
C SER A 60 -30.27 9.60 0.66
N GLN A 61 -31.26 10.13 -0.05
CA GLN A 61 -32.25 11.06 0.52
C GLN A 61 -32.99 10.47 1.75
N ASP A 62 -33.06 9.15 1.85
CA ASP A 62 -33.68 8.40 2.95
C ASP A 62 -32.67 8.01 4.06
N GLY A 63 -31.45 8.58 4.04
CA GLY A 63 -30.39 8.36 5.02
C GLY A 63 -29.59 7.06 4.87
N GLN A 64 -29.81 6.29 3.79
CA GLN A 64 -29.08 5.04 3.58
C GLN A 64 -27.63 5.33 3.14
N CYS A 65 -26.66 4.92 3.96
CA CYS A 65 -25.25 5.12 3.70
C CYS A 65 -24.65 3.93 2.93
N ILE A 66 -23.98 4.22 1.82
CA ILE A 66 -23.36 3.24 0.92
C ILE A 66 -21.90 3.65 0.69
N ALA A 67 -20.98 2.76 1.05
CA ALA A 67 -19.56 2.87 0.73
C ALA A 67 -19.21 2.00 -0.50
N GLU A 68 -17.95 2.03 -0.91
CA GLU A 68 -17.37 1.33 -2.07
C GLU A 68 -17.90 1.72 -3.45
N SER A 69 -16.97 2.14 -4.32
CA SER A 69 -17.29 2.79 -5.60
C SER A 69 -18.19 1.95 -6.53
N ASN A 70 -17.98 0.63 -6.57
CA ASN A 70 -18.79 -0.29 -7.36
C ASN A 70 -20.19 -0.50 -6.77
N ALA A 71 -20.34 -0.51 -5.44
CA ALA A 71 -21.64 -0.67 -4.80
C ALA A 71 -22.50 0.60 -4.96
N ILE A 72 -21.88 1.78 -4.83
CA ILE A 72 -22.54 3.07 -5.13
C ILE A 72 -22.97 3.11 -6.60
N ALA A 73 -22.09 2.75 -7.55
CA ALA A 73 -22.42 2.70 -8.96
C ALA A 73 -23.53 1.68 -9.27
N TYR A 74 -23.53 0.52 -8.62
CA TYR A 74 -24.59 -0.48 -8.75
C TYR A 74 -25.92 0.01 -8.17
N PHE A 75 -25.92 0.73 -7.04
CA PHE A 75 -27.13 1.30 -6.44
C PHE A 75 -27.82 2.32 -7.35
N VAL A 76 -27.06 3.25 -7.94
CA VAL A 76 -27.62 4.30 -8.82
C VAL A 76 -27.93 3.82 -10.25
N ALA A 77 -27.51 2.62 -10.64
CA ALA A 77 -27.74 2.05 -11.96
C ALA A 77 -29.20 1.65 -12.23
N ASN A 78 -29.59 1.60 -13.52
CA ASN A 78 -30.84 1.01 -13.98
C ASN A 78 -30.70 -0.50 -14.26
N GLN A 79 -31.79 -1.18 -14.66
CA GLN A 79 -31.75 -2.62 -14.96
C GLN A 79 -30.79 -2.97 -16.12
N GLN A 80 -30.77 -2.20 -17.21
CA GLN A 80 -29.86 -2.46 -18.34
C GLN A 80 -28.40 -2.43 -17.88
N LEU A 81 -28.02 -1.41 -17.11
CA LEU A 81 -26.66 -1.25 -16.62
C LEU A 81 -26.19 -2.41 -15.73
N ARG A 82 -27.11 -3.05 -15.01
CA ARG A 82 -26.85 -4.20 -14.14
C ARG A 82 -26.87 -5.55 -14.88
N GLY A 83 -27.38 -5.60 -16.12
CA GLY A 83 -27.66 -6.83 -16.84
C GLY A 83 -29.14 -7.24 -16.77
N ASN A 84 -29.71 -7.59 -17.92
CA ASN A 84 -31.15 -7.87 -18.07
C ASN A 84 -31.50 -9.31 -17.70
N SER A 85 -30.62 -10.26 -18.03
CA SER A 85 -30.66 -11.67 -17.61
C SER A 85 -29.71 -11.95 -16.45
N ASP A 86 -29.88 -13.06 -15.73
CA ASP A 86 -28.97 -13.42 -14.62
C ASP A 86 -27.56 -13.77 -15.10
N VAL A 87 -27.42 -14.26 -16.33
CA VAL A 87 -26.13 -14.46 -17.00
C VAL A 87 -25.46 -13.11 -17.29
N GLU A 88 -26.19 -12.11 -17.80
CA GLU A 88 -25.64 -10.76 -17.97
C GLU A 88 -25.22 -10.14 -16.63
N LYS A 89 -26.02 -10.30 -15.56
CA LYS A 89 -25.66 -9.81 -14.22
C LYS A 89 -24.35 -10.43 -13.72
N ALA A 90 -24.20 -11.74 -13.88
CA ALA A 90 -22.97 -12.44 -13.52
C ALA A 90 -21.76 -11.96 -14.35
N GLN A 91 -21.94 -11.75 -15.66
CA GLN A 91 -20.88 -11.21 -16.54
C GLN A 91 -20.52 -9.74 -16.21
N VAL A 92 -21.50 -8.92 -15.82
CA VAL A 92 -21.25 -7.55 -15.35
C VAL A 92 -20.43 -7.56 -14.07
N LEU A 93 -20.79 -8.40 -13.09
CA LEU A 93 -20.03 -8.56 -11.85
C LEU A 93 -18.61 -9.12 -12.09
N GLN A 94 -18.47 -10.09 -13.00
CA GLN A 94 -17.16 -10.62 -13.41
C GLN A 94 -16.23 -9.50 -13.91
N TRP A 95 -16.69 -8.66 -14.84
CA TRP A 95 -15.88 -7.56 -15.38
C TRP A 95 -15.63 -6.44 -14.38
N MET A 96 -16.59 -6.14 -13.49
CA MET A 96 -16.38 -5.19 -12.39
C MET A 96 -15.32 -5.68 -11.39
N SER A 97 -15.31 -6.98 -11.09
CA SER A 97 -14.29 -7.62 -10.25
C SER A 97 -12.92 -7.59 -10.91
N PHE A 98 -12.82 -8.08 -12.16
CA PHE A 98 -11.59 -8.09 -12.96
C PHE A 98 -10.96 -6.69 -13.11
N ALA A 99 -11.79 -5.65 -13.28
CA ALA A 99 -11.30 -4.28 -13.36
C ALA A 99 -10.64 -3.80 -12.06
N ASP A 100 -11.17 -4.19 -10.89
CA ASP A 100 -10.66 -3.78 -9.58
C ASP A 100 -9.59 -4.73 -9.01
N SER A 101 -9.49 -5.98 -9.48
CA SER A 101 -8.43 -6.92 -9.10
C SER A 101 -7.20 -6.88 -10.03
N GLU A 102 -7.40 -6.95 -11.35
CA GLU A 102 -6.28 -7.08 -12.31
C GLU A 102 -5.76 -5.72 -12.80
N ILE A 103 -6.63 -4.74 -13.00
CA ILE A 103 -6.25 -3.46 -13.65
C ILE A 103 -6.01 -2.35 -12.64
N LEU A 104 -6.84 -2.24 -11.60
CA LEU A 104 -6.73 -1.14 -10.63
C LEU A 104 -5.39 -1.11 -9.87
N PRO A 105 -4.82 -2.23 -9.39
CA PRO A 105 -3.52 -2.20 -8.70
C PRO A 105 -2.39 -1.77 -9.64
N LEU A 106 -2.34 -2.34 -10.86
CA LEU A 106 -1.33 -2.01 -11.86
C LEU A 106 -1.43 -0.54 -12.31
N SER A 107 -2.65 -0.05 -12.55
CA SER A 107 -2.96 1.35 -12.87
C SER A 107 -2.47 2.30 -11.75
N CYS A 108 -2.69 1.95 -10.49
CA CYS A 108 -2.15 2.70 -9.36
C CYS A 108 -0.61 2.66 -9.32
N THR A 109 0.02 1.49 -9.35
CA THR A 109 1.48 1.33 -9.29
C THR A 109 2.20 2.11 -10.39
N ILE A 110 1.68 2.10 -11.62
CA ILE A 110 2.32 2.76 -12.77
C ILE A 110 2.05 4.28 -12.76
N VAL A 111 0.84 4.73 -12.47
CA VAL A 111 0.46 6.16 -12.68
C VAL A 111 0.64 7.02 -11.43
N PHE A 112 0.50 6.48 -10.21
CA PHE A 112 0.65 7.28 -8.99
C PHE A 112 2.05 7.91 -8.83
N PRO A 113 3.18 7.31 -9.27
CA PRO A 113 4.47 7.99 -9.32
C PRO A 113 4.52 9.16 -10.32
N VAL A 114 3.84 9.03 -11.47
CA VAL A 114 3.76 10.08 -12.51
C VAL A 114 2.94 11.28 -12.04
N LEU A 115 1.94 11.04 -11.18
CA LEU A 115 1.14 12.07 -10.51
C LEU A 115 1.83 12.62 -9.25
N GLY A 116 2.91 11.99 -8.76
CA GLY A 116 3.57 12.36 -7.51
C GLY A 116 2.79 12.01 -6.24
N ILE A 117 1.88 11.03 -6.30
CA ILE A 117 1.11 10.56 -5.13
C ILE A 117 1.97 9.63 -4.27
N ILE A 118 2.67 8.70 -4.92
CA ILE A 118 3.66 7.81 -4.30
C ILE A 118 5.05 8.08 -4.90
N GLN A 119 6.10 7.65 -4.20
CA GLN A 119 7.46 7.66 -4.73
C GLN A 119 7.64 6.57 -5.80
N TYR A 120 8.64 6.72 -6.69
CA TYR A 120 8.85 5.83 -7.82
C TYR A 120 9.77 4.65 -7.49
N ASN A 121 9.27 3.42 -7.66
CA ASN A 121 10.09 2.21 -7.69
C ASN A 121 10.12 1.67 -9.13
N LYS A 122 11.32 1.66 -9.72
CA LYS A 122 11.54 1.20 -11.10
C LYS A 122 11.18 -0.28 -11.31
N GLN A 123 11.53 -1.16 -10.36
CA GLN A 123 11.28 -2.59 -10.48
C GLN A 123 9.77 -2.89 -10.39
N ALA A 124 9.06 -2.27 -9.45
CA ALA A 124 7.61 -2.41 -9.31
C ALA A 124 6.85 -1.87 -10.53
N VAL A 125 7.24 -0.70 -11.06
CA VAL A 125 6.59 -0.11 -12.25
C VAL A 125 6.84 -0.93 -13.50
N GLU A 126 8.08 -1.36 -13.77
CA GLU A 126 8.36 -2.15 -14.97
C GLU A 126 7.78 -3.58 -14.90
N HIS A 127 7.70 -4.19 -13.70
CA HIS A 127 6.96 -5.44 -13.50
C HIS A 127 5.46 -5.25 -13.76
N ALA A 128 4.84 -4.23 -13.17
CA ALA A 128 3.42 -3.92 -13.38
C ALA A 128 3.10 -3.59 -14.85
N LYS A 129 4.02 -2.93 -15.56
CA LYS A 129 3.89 -2.68 -17.01
C LYS A 129 3.90 -3.98 -17.83
N GLU A 130 4.71 -4.98 -17.46
CA GLU A 130 4.73 -6.26 -18.16
C GLU A 130 3.45 -7.07 -17.91
N GLU A 131 3.01 -7.14 -16.65
CA GLU A 131 1.75 -7.79 -16.28
C GLU A 131 0.54 -7.12 -16.97
N LEU A 132 0.52 -5.79 -17.00
CA LEU A 132 -0.52 -5.01 -17.69
C LEU A 132 -0.61 -5.37 -19.18
N LYS A 133 0.49 -5.69 -19.87
CA LYS A 133 0.44 -6.11 -21.29
C LYS A 133 -0.36 -7.41 -21.47
N ALA A 134 -0.25 -8.35 -20.54
CA ALA A 134 -1.03 -9.59 -20.55
C ALA A 134 -2.51 -9.31 -20.27
N ILE A 135 -2.81 -8.51 -19.23
CA ILE A 135 -4.18 -8.14 -18.85
C ILE A 135 -4.90 -7.37 -19.97
N LEU A 136 -4.26 -6.37 -20.59
CA LEU A 136 -4.80 -5.64 -21.75
C LEU A 136 -5.02 -6.56 -22.97
N SER A 137 -4.21 -7.60 -23.14
CA SER A 137 -4.40 -8.61 -24.20
C SER A 137 -5.69 -9.41 -24.00
N VAL A 138 -6.03 -9.80 -22.76
CA VAL A 138 -7.27 -10.51 -22.43
C VAL A 138 -8.49 -9.67 -22.82
N VAL A 139 -8.53 -8.40 -22.41
CA VAL A 139 -9.65 -7.50 -22.75
C VAL A 139 -9.73 -7.24 -24.25
N ASN A 140 -8.59 -6.99 -24.92
CA ASN A 140 -8.54 -6.79 -26.37
C ASN A 140 -9.07 -8.00 -27.15
N ASN A 141 -8.81 -9.21 -26.68
CA ASN A 141 -9.26 -10.44 -27.34
C ASN A 141 -10.76 -10.69 -27.10
N HIS A 142 -11.29 -10.40 -25.90
CA HIS A 142 -12.73 -10.43 -25.64
C HIS A 142 -13.50 -9.43 -26.52
N LEU A 143 -12.92 -8.25 -26.76
CA LEU A 143 -13.51 -7.18 -27.58
C LEU A 143 -13.36 -7.39 -29.09
N LEU A 144 -12.75 -8.48 -29.57
CA LEU A 144 -12.55 -8.73 -31.01
C LEU A 144 -13.86 -8.81 -31.81
N THR A 145 -14.90 -9.43 -31.23
CA THR A 145 -16.20 -9.69 -31.88
C THR A 145 -17.37 -9.00 -31.18
N ARG A 146 -17.09 -8.01 -30.33
CA ARG A 146 -18.08 -7.32 -29.47
C ARG A 146 -17.99 -5.81 -29.60
N THR A 147 -19.08 -5.10 -29.30
CA THR A 147 -19.11 -3.63 -29.19
C THR A 147 -18.87 -3.18 -27.75
N PHE A 148 -19.42 -3.92 -26.80
CA PHE A 148 -19.35 -3.67 -25.36
C PHE A 148 -19.05 -4.99 -24.63
N LEU A 149 -18.64 -4.92 -23.36
CA LEU A 149 -18.17 -6.10 -22.62
C LEU A 149 -19.26 -7.15 -22.40
N VAL A 150 -20.52 -6.72 -22.29
CA VAL A 150 -21.70 -7.55 -21.99
C VAL A 150 -22.90 -7.09 -22.84
N GLY A 151 -23.66 -8.04 -23.40
CA GLY A 151 -24.99 -7.77 -23.99
C GLY A 151 -25.08 -6.78 -25.17
N GLU A 152 -23.96 -6.45 -25.83
CA GLU A 152 -23.86 -5.44 -26.90
C GLU A 152 -24.47 -4.07 -26.54
N LYS A 153 -24.46 -3.71 -25.26
CA LYS A 153 -24.87 -2.40 -24.73
C LYS A 153 -23.94 -2.00 -23.59
N ILE A 154 -23.89 -0.70 -23.29
CA ILE A 154 -23.15 -0.22 -22.13
C ILE A 154 -23.79 -0.75 -20.84
N THR A 155 -22.93 -1.32 -20.01
CA THR A 155 -23.23 -1.83 -18.68
C THR A 155 -22.28 -1.24 -17.64
N LEU A 156 -22.45 -1.59 -16.36
CA LEU A 156 -21.48 -1.25 -15.32
C LEU A 156 -20.10 -1.86 -15.58
N ALA A 157 -20.01 -2.97 -16.33
CA ALA A 157 -18.72 -3.50 -16.77
C ALA A 157 -17.95 -2.45 -17.57
N ASP A 158 -18.59 -1.86 -18.59
CA ASP A 158 -17.96 -0.89 -19.48
C ASP A 158 -17.57 0.40 -18.75
N ILE A 159 -18.44 0.86 -17.86
CA ILE A 159 -18.22 2.06 -17.03
C ILE A 159 -17.06 1.84 -16.05
N VAL A 160 -17.07 0.74 -15.29
CA VAL A 160 -16.05 0.44 -14.27
C VAL A 160 -14.69 0.18 -14.92
N LEU A 161 -14.63 -0.63 -15.98
CA LEU A 161 -13.39 -0.92 -16.69
C LEU A 161 -12.80 0.33 -17.33
N SER A 162 -13.64 1.17 -17.97
CA SER A 162 -13.19 2.45 -18.55
C SER A 162 -12.62 3.36 -17.47
N CYS A 163 -13.30 3.52 -16.33
CA CYS A 163 -12.85 4.40 -15.24
C CYS A 163 -11.48 4.00 -14.68
N ASN A 164 -11.21 2.69 -14.52
CA ASN A 164 -9.92 2.21 -14.03
C ASN A 164 -8.79 2.35 -15.06
N LEU A 165 -9.14 2.39 -16.36
CA LEU A 165 -8.22 2.61 -17.47
C LEU A 165 -7.97 4.11 -17.79
N PHE A 166 -8.78 5.04 -17.27
CA PHE A 166 -8.67 6.48 -17.60
C PHE A 166 -7.24 7.02 -17.41
N HIS A 167 -6.65 6.87 -16.22
CA HIS A 167 -5.33 7.45 -15.94
C HIS A 167 -4.20 6.78 -16.73
N LEU A 168 -4.35 5.49 -17.11
CA LEU A 168 -3.43 4.81 -18.03
C LEU A 168 -3.52 5.42 -19.44
N TYR A 169 -4.73 5.61 -19.99
CA TYR A 169 -4.93 6.25 -21.30
C TYR A 169 -4.60 7.75 -21.32
N GLU A 170 -4.67 8.43 -20.19
CA GLU A 170 -4.33 9.85 -20.01
C GLU A 170 -2.81 10.06 -19.90
N SER A 171 -2.09 9.17 -19.20
CA SER A 171 -0.68 9.39 -18.82
C SER A 171 0.35 8.43 -19.43
N ILE A 172 -0.01 7.20 -19.80
CA ILE A 172 0.96 6.11 -20.08
C ILE A 172 0.79 5.48 -21.47
N CYS A 173 -0.45 5.21 -21.88
CA CYS A 173 -0.75 4.50 -23.12
C CYS A 173 -0.67 5.46 -24.32
N ASP A 174 0.57 5.82 -24.70
CA ASP A 174 0.85 6.52 -25.94
C ASP A 174 0.59 5.66 -27.19
N GLU A 175 0.82 6.22 -28.38
CA GLU A 175 0.58 5.52 -29.64
C GLU A 175 1.40 4.23 -29.82
N SER A 176 2.63 4.18 -29.31
CA SER A 176 3.47 2.97 -29.38
C SER A 176 2.91 1.90 -28.45
N ASN A 177 2.72 2.27 -27.17
CA ASN A 177 2.28 1.36 -26.11
C ASN A 177 0.87 0.79 -26.38
N ARG A 178 -0.03 1.58 -26.98
CA ARG A 178 -1.41 1.16 -27.26
C ARG A 178 -1.59 0.42 -28.59
N LYS A 179 -0.64 0.48 -29.52
CA LYS A 179 -0.74 -0.09 -30.89
C LYS A 179 -1.19 -1.57 -30.96
N PRO A 180 -0.78 -2.48 -30.06
CA PRO A 180 -1.23 -3.87 -30.10
C PRO A 180 -2.74 -4.03 -29.79
N TYR A 181 -3.31 -3.15 -28.97
CA TYR A 181 -4.62 -3.32 -28.36
C TYR A 181 -5.74 -2.65 -29.16
N GLN A 182 -5.81 -2.92 -30.47
CA GLN A 182 -6.70 -2.21 -31.40
C GLN A 182 -8.19 -2.29 -31.01
N ASN A 183 -8.66 -3.45 -30.54
CA ASN A 183 -10.06 -3.64 -30.16
C ASN A 183 -10.38 -2.90 -28.86
N LEU A 184 -9.45 -2.92 -27.90
CA LEU A 184 -9.55 -2.18 -26.65
C LEU A 184 -9.55 -0.66 -26.90
N ASN A 185 -8.63 -0.16 -27.73
CA ASN A 185 -8.58 1.24 -28.12
C ASN A 185 -9.90 1.70 -28.72
N ARG A 186 -10.47 0.91 -29.64
CA ARG A 186 -11.76 1.18 -30.27
C ARG A 186 -12.88 1.25 -29.23
N TRP A 187 -13.01 0.23 -28.37
CA TRP A 187 -14.03 0.22 -27.30
C TRP A 187 -13.86 1.37 -26.31
N PHE A 188 -12.64 1.67 -25.88
CA PHE A 188 -12.36 2.75 -24.93
C PHE A 188 -12.73 4.11 -25.52
N ILE A 189 -12.31 4.37 -26.78
CA ILE A 189 -12.69 5.58 -27.52
C ILE A 189 -14.21 5.66 -27.72
N THR A 190 -14.88 4.54 -28.01
CA THR A 190 -16.35 4.47 -28.09
C THR A 190 -17.01 4.79 -26.75
N CYS A 191 -16.46 4.36 -25.62
CA CYS A 191 -17.01 4.63 -24.29
C CYS A 191 -16.81 6.09 -23.86
N VAL A 192 -15.58 6.63 -23.89
CA VAL A 192 -15.31 8.01 -23.44
C VAL A 192 -16.00 9.08 -24.29
N ASN A 193 -16.38 8.77 -25.53
CA ASN A 193 -17.12 9.69 -26.39
C ASN A 193 -18.64 9.62 -26.28
N GLN A 194 -19.20 8.74 -25.44
CA GLN A 194 -20.65 8.74 -25.17
C GLN A 194 -21.08 10.05 -24.48
N PRO A 195 -22.27 10.60 -24.76
CA PRO A 195 -22.78 11.80 -24.10
C PRO A 195 -22.76 11.70 -22.57
N GLN A 196 -23.11 10.53 -22.02
CA GLN A 196 -23.15 10.26 -20.58
C GLN A 196 -21.75 10.21 -19.94
N PHE A 197 -20.73 9.78 -20.69
CA PHE A 197 -19.33 9.85 -20.23
C PHE A 197 -18.84 11.31 -20.30
N LYS A 198 -19.00 11.98 -21.45
CA LYS A 198 -18.58 13.37 -21.65
C LYS A 198 -19.23 14.35 -20.66
N ALA A 199 -20.47 14.10 -20.25
CA ALA A 199 -21.15 14.89 -19.22
C ALA A 199 -20.44 14.88 -17.85
N ILE A 200 -19.57 13.89 -17.58
CA ILE A 200 -18.83 13.73 -16.33
C ILE A 200 -17.33 14.00 -16.50
N ILE A 201 -16.71 13.51 -17.58
CA ILE A 201 -15.25 13.57 -17.79
C ILE A 201 -14.81 14.65 -18.80
N GLY A 202 -15.75 15.34 -19.46
CA GLY A 202 -15.47 16.29 -20.52
C GLY A 202 -14.90 15.63 -21.79
N ASP A 203 -14.16 16.41 -22.59
CA ASP A 203 -13.43 15.89 -23.74
C ASP A 203 -12.12 15.22 -23.32
N PHE A 204 -12.20 13.90 -23.09
CA PHE A 204 -11.07 13.07 -22.71
C PHE A 204 -9.94 13.12 -23.77
N LYS A 205 -8.70 13.35 -23.31
CA LYS A 205 -7.50 13.39 -24.16
C LYS A 205 -6.62 12.19 -23.89
N ILE A 206 -6.37 11.40 -24.93
CA ILE A 206 -5.42 10.27 -24.88
C ILE A 206 -3.98 10.81 -24.91
N CYS A 207 -3.12 10.15 -24.13
CA CYS A 207 -1.68 10.37 -24.07
C CYS A 207 -1.03 10.35 -25.47
N GLN A 208 -0.22 11.35 -25.79
CA GLN A 208 0.59 11.38 -27.03
C GLN A 208 2.01 10.81 -26.83
N LYS A 209 2.51 10.81 -25.59
CA LYS A 209 3.82 10.30 -25.19
C LYS A 209 3.79 10.05 -23.67
N GLU A 210 4.24 8.88 -23.23
CA GLU A 210 4.30 8.50 -21.80
C GLU A 210 4.83 9.65 -20.93
N CYS A 211 4.02 10.06 -19.94
CA CYS A 211 4.32 11.21 -19.09
C CYS A 211 5.40 10.83 -18.08
N PRO A 212 6.54 11.54 -18.03
CA PRO A 212 7.64 11.16 -17.16
C PRO A 212 7.29 11.37 -15.68
N VAL A 213 7.83 10.49 -14.85
CA VAL A 213 7.95 10.70 -13.41
C VAL A 213 8.80 11.95 -13.18
N ASP A 214 8.29 12.86 -12.35
CA ASP A 214 9.01 14.05 -11.90
C ASP A 214 9.15 13.96 -10.37
N PRO A 215 10.35 13.71 -9.83
CA PRO A 215 10.58 13.62 -8.39
C PRO A 215 10.09 14.85 -7.60
N LYS A 216 10.00 16.03 -8.22
CA LYS A 216 9.51 17.25 -7.57
C LYS A 216 8.02 17.20 -7.28
N LYS A 217 7.21 16.54 -8.14
CA LYS A 217 5.77 16.38 -7.90
C LYS A 217 5.48 15.65 -6.59
N PHE A 218 6.28 14.63 -6.25
CA PHE A 218 6.13 13.89 -5.00
C PHE A 218 6.41 14.76 -3.78
N ALA A 219 7.52 15.50 -3.78
CA ALA A 219 7.84 16.46 -2.72
C ALA A 219 6.76 17.56 -2.60
N GLU A 220 6.24 18.07 -3.72
CA GLU A 220 5.14 19.04 -3.73
C GLU A 220 3.83 18.47 -3.15
N PHE A 221 3.45 17.24 -3.52
CA PHE A 221 2.23 16.58 -3.03
C PHE A 221 2.29 16.38 -1.51
N GLN A 222 3.41 15.83 -1.01
CA GLN A 222 3.69 15.69 0.42
C GLN A 222 3.70 17.07 1.13
N SER A 223 4.22 18.12 0.49
CA SER A 223 4.16 19.49 1.04
C SER A 223 2.74 20.05 1.15
N LYS A 224 1.83 19.66 0.25
CA LYS A 224 0.43 20.11 0.23
C LYS A 224 -0.37 19.42 1.35
N ILE A 225 -0.20 18.12 1.53
CA ILE A 225 -0.80 17.35 2.65
C ILE A 225 -0.29 17.89 3.99
N THR A 226 1.03 17.95 4.20
CA THR A 226 1.62 18.43 5.47
C THR A 226 1.40 19.93 5.70
N GLY A 227 1.21 20.72 4.64
CA GLY A 227 0.89 22.14 4.69
C GLY A 227 -0.55 22.44 5.12
N SER A 228 -1.50 21.58 4.78
CA SER A 228 -2.88 21.67 5.28
C SER A 228 -2.93 21.38 6.79
N LEU A 229 -2.32 20.28 7.24
CA LEU A 229 -2.25 19.93 8.68
C LEU A 229 -1.62 21.06 9.52
N LYS A 230 -0.57 21.72 9.02
CA LYS A 230 0.10 22.85 9.70
C LYS A 230 -0.72 24.15 9.74
N LYS A 231 -1.89 24.24 9.10
CA LYS A 231 -2.82 25.37 9.27
C LYS A 231 -3.75 25.19 10.48
N GLU A 232 -3.99 23.95 10.93
CA GLU A 232 -4.97 23.67 11.98
C GLU A 232 -4.42 23.98 13.39
N GLU A 233 -3.16 23.62 13.68
CA GLU A 233 -2.47 23.96 14.95
C GLU A 233 -2.46 25.46 15.28
N LYS A 234 -2.63 26.34 14.28
CA LYS A 234 -2.68 27.80 14.47
C LYS A 234 -4.08 28.41 14.55
N LYS A 235 -5.13 27.60 14.45
CA LYS A 235 -6.52 28.04 14.70
C LYS A 235 -7.09 27.54 16.03
N SER A 236 -6.71 26.35 16.50
CA SER A 236 -7.21 25.77 17.75
C SER A 236 -6.65 26.40 19.02
N VAL A 237 -5.54 27.14 18.95
CA VAL A 237 -4.79 27.65 20.13
C VAL A 237 -5.06 29.13 20.44
N LYS A 238 -5.97 29.81 19.73
CA LYS A 238 -6.04 31.29 19.78
C LYS A 238 -7.01 31.93 20.79
N ASP A 239 -7.88 31.16 21.43
CA ASP A 239 -8.78 31.66 22.49
C ASP A 239 -8.34 31.30 23.93
N GLU A 240 -7.46 30.30 24.12
CA GLU A 240 -6.92 29.93 25.44
C GLU A 240 -5.39 30.04 25.56
N LYS A 241 -4.89 31.29 25.64
CA LYS A 241 -3.95 31.71 26.72
C LYS A 241 -3.57 33.18 26.59
N LYS A 242 -4.03 33.97 27.56
CA LYS A 242 -3.56 35.34 27.84
C LYS A 242 -2.79 35.27 29.16
N LYS A 243 -1.61 35.89 29.21
CA LYS A 243 -0.49 35.61 30.15
C LYS A 243 0.31 34.35 29.76
N GLU A 244 1.66 34.32 29.85
CA GLU A 244 2.59 35.34 30.36
C GLU A 244 3.91 35.43 29.56
N LYS A 245 4.82 36.32 29.99
CA LYS A 245 6.12 36.69 29.37
C LYS A 245 7.23 35.66 29.68
N LYS A 246 8.48 35.72 29.16
CA LYS A 246 9.13 36.18 27.89
C LYS A 246 10.64 36.20 28.18
N GLU A 247 11.48 35.41 27.49
CA GLU A 247 12.92 35.71 27.36
C GLU A 247 13.61 35.00 26.18
N GLU A 248 14.89 35.29 25.90
CA GLU A 248 15.48 35.22 24.55
C GLU A 248 16.87 34.55 24.45
N LYS A 249 17.04 33.69 23.42
CA LYS A 249 18.17 33.58 22.43
C LYS A 249 19.65 33.76 22.85
N PRO A 250 20.61 33.01 22.23
CA PRO A 250 20.98 33.24 20.81
C PRO A 250 21.40 32.02 19.94
N LYS A 251 21.79 32.32 18.68
CA LYS A 251 22.33 31.49 17.55
C LYS A 251 23.79 31.95 17.22
N PRO A 252 24.60 31.49 16.20
CA PRO A 252 24.37 30.73 14.94
C PRO A 252 24.37 29.18 15.13
N LYS A 253 24.75 28.23 14.25
CA LYS A 253 25.32 28.05 12.85
C LYS A 253 24.72 26.72 12.30
N LYS A 254 24.58 26.28 11.03
CA LYS A 254 25.00 26.55 9.63
C LYS A 254 26.37 26.02 9.11
N GLU A 255 26.41 24.74 8.76
CA GLU A 255 27.16 24.23 7.59
C GLU A 255 26.14 23.53 6.64
N GLU A 256 26.56 23.00 5.49
CA GLU A 256 25.69 22.49 4.40
C GLU A 256 25.91 20.99 4.10
N PRO A 257 25.08 20.32 3.27
CA PRO A 257 24.79 18.88 3.44
C PRO A 257 25.70 17.91 2.66
N GLU A 258 25.79 16.68 3.18
CA GLU A 258 26.19 15.49 2.42
C GLU A 258 24.96 14.62 2.09
N GLU A 259 25.13 13.68 1.16
CA GLU A 259 24.06 13.06 0.38
C GLU A 259 23.32 11.94 1.13
N ALA A 260 21.99 11.90 0.98
CA ALA A 260 21.13 10.85 1.52
C ALA A 260 20.70 9.89 0.40
N GLU A 261 20.97 8.60 0.58
CA GLU A 261 20.65 7.54 -0.38
C GLU A 261 19.12 7.33 -0.51
N GLU A 262 18.67 6.86 -1.68
CA GLU A 262 17.25 6.82 -2.04
C GLU A 262 16.44 5.75 -1.25
N MET A 263 15.36 6.16 -0.59
CA MET A 263 14.36 5.26 0.01
C MET A 263 13.30 4.81 -1.03
N ASP A 264 12.50 3.80 -0.72
CA ASP A 264 11.63 3.11 -1.68
C ASP A 264 10.16 3.58 -1.67
N ALA A 265 9.42 3.31 -2.76
CA ALA A 265 8.02 3.67 -3.00
C ALA A 265 7.03 3.23 -1.90
N ALA A 266 7.39 2.24 -1.06
CA ALA A 266 6.56 1.77 0.03
C ALA A 266 6.42 2.79 1.18
N ASP A 267 7.50 3.50 1.56
CA ASP A 267 7.47 4.54 2.61
C ASP A 267 6.47 5.66 2.28
N ALA A 268 6.30 5.95 0.99
CA ALA A 268 5.37 6.98 0.52
C ALA A 268 3.89 6.65 0.79
N ALA A 269 3.51 5.37 0.72
CA ALA A 269 2.12 4.92 0.91
C ALA A 269 1.76 4.75 2.39
N LEU A 270 2.74 4.45 3.25
CA LEU A 270 2.56 4.27 4.69
C LEU A 270 2.49 5.59 5.49
N LEU A 271 2.75 6.73 4.84
CA LEU A 271 2.67 8.08 5.45
C LEU A 271 1.23 8.64 5.59
N GLU A 272 0.19 7.96 5.07
CA GLU A 272 -1.22 8.42 5.17
C GLU A 272 -2.03 7.77 6.31
N GLU A 273 -1.46 6.83 7.07
CA GLU A 273 -2.05 6.38 8.33
C GLU A 273 -1.75 7.40 9.45
N PRO A 274 -2.65 7.57 10.44
CA PRO A 274 -2.39 8.49 11.55
C PRO A 274 -1.12 8.08 12.28
N LYS A 275 -0.36 9.07 12.78
CA LYS A 275 0.76 8.80 13.68
C LYS A 275 0.26 8.17 14.99
N SER A 276 0.17 6.85 15.00
CA SER A 276 0.56 6.11 16.19
C SER A 276 1.93 6.63 16.62
N LYS A 277 2.13 6.78 17.93
CA LYS A 277 3.50 6.78 18.46
C LYS A 277 4.14 5.47 18.01
N ASP A 278 5.42 5.49 17.68
CA ASP A 278 6.18 4.24 17.65
C ASP A 278 6.19 3.69 19.10
N PRO A 279 5.72 2.45 19.37
CA PRO A 279 5.78 1.85 20.70
C PRO A 279 7.20 1.84 21.29
N PHE A 280 8.24 1.83 20.44
CA PHE A 280 9.63 1.93 20.88
C PHE A 280 10.05 3.37 21.24
N ASP A 281 9.37 4.42 20.81
CA ASP A 281 9.73 5.81 21.16
C ASP A 281 9.43 6.17 22.63
N GLU A 282 8.56 5.42 23.32
CA GLU A 282 8.30 5.58 24.76
C GLU A 282 9.32 4.85 25.64
N MET A 283 10.16 3.99 25.06
CA MET A 283 11.23 3.27 25.75
C MET A 283 12.51 4.13 25.84
N PRO A 284 13.47 3.83 26.74
CA PRO A 284 14.75 4.53 26.76
C PRO A 284 15.48 4.42 25.41
N LYS A 285 16.20 5.48 25.01
CA LYS A 285 17.12 5.41 23.86
C LYS A 285 18.46 4.93 24.38
N GLY A 286 18.66 3.61 24.28
CA GLY A 286 19.88 2.92 24.66
C GLY A 286 21.10 3.32 23.82
N THR A 287 22.26 2.78 24.16
CA THR A 287 23.54 3.11 23.51
C THR A 287 23.76 2.39 22.17
N PHE A 288 23.00 1.33 21.89
CA PHE A 288 23.07 0.59 20.62
C PHE A 288 22.31 1.32 19.50
N ASN A 289 23.02 1.67 18.41
CA ASN A 289 22.41 2.21 17.20
C ASN A 289 22.12 1.10 16.19
N MET A 290 20.84 0.74 16.07
CA MET A 290 20.36 -0.31 15.16
C MET A 290 20.68 -0.02 13.68
N ASP A 291 20.61 1.24 13.25
CA ASP A 291 20.85 1.61 11.84
C ASP A 291 22.34 1.57 11.48
N ASP A 292 23.22 1.96 12.41
CA ASP A 292 24.68 1.83 12.24
C ASP A 292 25.10 0.36 12.18
N PHE A 293 24.53 -0.49 13.06
CA PHE A 293 24.73 -1.94 12.98
C PHE A 293 24.27 -2.53 11.64
N LYS A 294 23.06 -2.18 11.17
CA LYS A 294 22.54 -2.64 9.86
C LYS A 294 23.43 -2.20 8.70
N ARG A 295 23.95 -0.98 8.73
CA ARG A 295 24.87 -0.46 7.70
C ARG A 295 26.21 -1.19 7.75
N PHE A 296 26.76 -1.40 8.95
CA PHE A 296 27.99 -2.17 9.13
C PHE A 296 27.85 -3.61 8.63
N TYR A 297 26.78 -4.30 9.04
CA TYR A 297 26.44 -5.67 8.62
C TYR A 297 26.26 -5.80 7.10
N SER A 298 25.69 -4.79 6.46
CA SER A 298 25.47 -4.80 5.00
C SER A 298 26.76 -4.64 4.20
N ASN A 299 27.80 -4.06 4.80
CA ASN A 299 29.04 -3.64 4.14
C ASN A 299 30.27 -4.47 4.55
N ASN A 300 30.12 -5.41 5.49
CA ASN A 300 31.21 -6.23 6.03
C ASN A 300 30.79 -7.69 6.19
N GLU A 301 31.71 -8.60 5.88
CA GLU A 301 31.63 -10.02 6.23
C GLU A 301 31.22 -10.25 7.69
N GLU A 302 30.51 -11.34 7.93
CA GLU A 302 29.97 -11.74 9.22
C GLU A 302 31.10 -11.98 10.24
N SER A 303 32.29 -12.35 9.75
CA SER A 303 33.56 -12.41 10.49
C SER A 303 33.92 -11.13 11.25
N LYS A 304 33.44 -9.96 10.78
CA LYS A 304 33.61 -8.64 11.39
C LYS A 304 32.30 -8.13 11.99
N SER A 305 31.17 -8.40 11.33
CA SER A 305 29.86 -7.90 11.74
C SER A 305 29.32 -8.57 13.02
N ILE A 306 29.68 -9.83 13.29
CA ILE A 306 29.32 -10.52 14.55
C ILE A 306 30.12 -9.93 15.74
N PRO A 307 31.46 -9.77 15.70
CA PRO A 307 32.19 -9.02 16.73
C PRO A 307 31.68 -7.59 16.94
N TYR A 308 31.40 -6.85 15.86
CA TYR A 308 30.87 -5.48 15.94
C TYR A 308 29.48 -5.44 16.60
N PHE A 309 28.60 -6.42 16.36
CA PHE A 309 27.34 -6.57 17.09
C PHE A 309 27.58 -6.62 18.60
N TRP A 310 28.43 -7.53 19.07
CA TRP A 310 28.69 -7.74 20.50
C TRP A 310 29.45 -6.59 21.18
N ASP A 311 30.25 -5.80 20.45
CA ASP A 311 30.89 -4.58 20.95
C ASP A 311 29.89 -3.42 21.17
N LYS A 312 28.80 -3.37 20.40
CA LYS A 312 27.79 -2.30 20.48
C LYS A 312 26.49 -2.69 21.18
N PHE A 313 26.22 -3.98 21.38
CA PHE A 313 24.93 -4.47 21.84
C PHE A 313 24.61 -4.05 23.29
N ASP A 314 23.61 -3.18 23.43
CA ASP A 314 23.08 -2.71 24.70
C ASP A 314 22.07 -3.72 25.26
N LYS A 315 22.56 -4.62 26.12
CA LYS A 315 21.74 -5.66 26.75
C LYS A 315 20.75 -5.14 27.81
N GLU A 316 20.83 -3.87 28.21
CA GLU A 316 19.84 -3.26 29.13
C GLU A 316 18.61 -2.80 28.35
N ASN A 317 18.81 -2.20 27.17
CA ASN A 317 17.74 -1.59 26.38
C ASN A 317 17.30 -2.39 25.15
N TYR A 318 18.00 -3.46 24.78
CA TYR A 318 17.63 -4.37 23.68
C TYR A 318 17.56 -5.83 24.16
N SER A 319 16.76 -6.64 23.47
CA SER A 319 16.63 -8.08 23.74
C SER A 319 16.77 -8.93 22.48
N ILE A 320 17.27 -10.14 22.66
CA ILE A 320 17.48 -11.15 21.62
C ILE A 320 16.44 -12.25 21.80
N TRP A 321 15.73 -12.60 20.73
CA TRP A 321 14.66 -13.59 20.72
C TRP A 321 14.89 -14.62 19.63
N PHE A 322 14.62 -15.88 19.94
CA PHE A 322 14.55 -16.98 18.99
C PHE A 322 13.09 -17.26 18.66
N GLY A 323 12.75 -17.28 17.37
CA GLY A 323 11.44 -17.68 16.85
C GLY A 323 11.55 -18.97 16.04
N GLU A 324 10.67 -19.92 16.25
CA GLU A 324 10.60 -21.20 15.50
C GLU A 324 9.17 -21.49 15.06
N TYR A 325 8.98 -21.91 13.82
CA TYR A 325 7.66 -22.13 13.24
C TYR A 325 7.03 -23.43 13.71
N LYS A 326 5.79 -23.35 14.22
CA LYS A 326 5.08 -24.47 14.87
C LYS A 326 4.63 -25.57 13.91
N TYR A 327 4.37 -25.22 12.65
CA TYR A 327 3.70 -26.08 11.68
C TYR A 327 4.67 -26.58 10.60
N SER A 328 5.85 -27.07 11.01
CA SER A 328 6.86 -27.62 10.08
C SER A 328 6.29 -28.67 9.12
N ASP A 329 5.31 -29.43 9.60
CA ASP A 329 4.74 -30.57 8.88
C ASP A 329 3.83 -30.12 7.71
N GLU A 330 3.45 -28.84 7.66
CA GLU A 330 2.73 -28.22 6.54
C GLU A 330 3.69 -27.67 5.45
N LEU A 331 5.00 -27.59 5.73
CA LEU A 331 6.02 -27.00 4.85
C LEU A 331 6.47 -27.95 3.73
N THR A 332 5.53 -28.25 2.82
CA THR A 332 5.73 -29.17 1.69
C THR A 332 6.80 -28.75 0.69
N LYS A 333 7.08 -27.44 0.52
CA LYS A 333 8.09 -26.93 -0.43
C LYS A 333 8.93 -25.80 0.14
N VAL A 334 10.25 -25.87 -0.10
CA VAL A 334 11.25 -24.87 0.31
C VAL A 334 10.92 -23.49 -0.25
N PHE A 335 10.59 -23.39 -1.54
CA PHE A 335 10.23 -22.11 -2.17
C PHE A 335 8.96 -21.48 -1.57
N MET A 336 7.94 -22.28 -1.24
CA MET A 336 6.72 -21.78 -0.62
C MET A 336 6.97 -21.31 0.82
N SER A 337 7.78 -22.06 1.56
CA SER A 337 8.23 -21.71 2.92
C SER A 337 9.04 -20.41 2.94
N CYS A 338 9.90 -20.21 1.94
CA CYS A 338 10.64 -18.96 1.72
C CYS A 338 9.70 -17.76 1.42
N ASN A 339 8.58 -18.01 0.74
CA ASN A 339 7.56 -16.98 0.49
C ASN A 339 6.76 -16.63 1.77
N LEU A 340 6.57 -17.56 2.71
CA LEU A 340 5.95 -17.26 4.02
C LEU A 340 6.81 -16.26 4.81
N ILE A 341 8.13 -16.49 4.91
CA ILE A 341 9.08 -15.55 5.54
C ILE A 341 8.99 -14.17 4.85
N SER A 342 8.93 -14.16 3.52
CA SER A 342 8.84 -12.93 2.71
C SER A 342 7.56 -12.13 2.99
N GLY A 343 6.41 -12.82 3.06
CA GLY A 343 5.13 -12.21 3.37
C GLY A 343 5.08 -11.66 4.80
N MET A 344 5.66 -12.38 5.77
CA MET A 344 5.75 -11.91 7.15
C MET A 344 6.60 -10.63 7.24
N TYR A 345 7.72 -10.55 6.53
CA TYR A 345 8.55 -9.34 6.45
C TYR A 345 7.81 -8.16 5.81
N GLN A 346 6.99 -8.40 4.78
CA GLN A 346 6.15 -7.36 4.17
C GLN A 346 5.04 -6.86 5.11
N ARG A 347 4.51 -7.71 5.99
CA ARG A 347 3.47 -7.35 6.96
C ARG A 347 4.05 -6.64 8.20
N LEU A 348 5.25 -7.02 8.63
CA LEU A 348 5.98 -6.41 9.74
C LEU A 348 6.75 -5.13 9.36
N ASP A 349 6.63 -4.61 8.14
CA ASP A 349 7.51 -3.54 7.62
C ASP A 349 7.57 -2.27 8.50
N LYS A 350 6.47 -1.92 9.18
CA LYS A 350 6.43 -0.84 10.20
C LYS A 350 7.46 -1.03 11.34
N MET A 351 7.72 -2.28 11.73
CA MET A 351 8.68 -2.67 12.78
C MET A 351 10.14 -2.59 12.31
N ARG A 352 10.38 -2.60 10.98
CA ARG A 352 11.71 -2.72 10.35
C ARG A 352 12.73 -1.76 10.97
N LYS A 353 12.39 -0.47 11.11
CA LYS A 353 13.34 0.57 11.55
C LYS A 353 13.98 0.27 12.92
N GLN A 354 13.22 -0.24 13.89
CA GLN A 354 13.71 -0.52 15.26
C GLN A 354 14.13 -1.99 15.49
N CYS A 355 14.10 -2.84 14.47
CA CYS A 355 14.34 -4.28 14.56
C CYS A 355 15.39 -4.77 13.55
N PHE A 356 16.11 -5.83 13.91
CA PHE A 356 16.91 -6.65 13.00
C PHE A 356 16.55 -8.12 13.19
N ALA A 357 16.52 -8.93 12.13
CA ALA A 357 16.39 -10.37 12.28
C ALA A 357 17.12 -11.14 11.17
N SER A 358 17.53 -12.38 11.47
CA SER A 358 17.94 -13.36 10.48
C SER A 358 17.04 -14.60 10.60
N MET A 359 16.20 -14.80 9.59
CA MET A 359 15.36 -16.00 9.45
C MET A 359 16.03 -16.97 8.49
N CYS A 360 16.10 -18.24 8.89
CA CYS A 360 16.71 -19.34 8.16
C CYS A 360 15.67 -20.44 7.91
N LEU A 361 15.72 -20.99 6.70
CA LEU A 361 15.00 -22.17 6.26
C LEU A 361 16.02 -23.31 6.17
N PHE A 362 15.79 -24.36 6.94
CA PHE A 362 16.65 -25.55 7.00
C PHE A 362 15.93 -26.77 6.40
N GLY A 363 16.67 -27.67 5.76
CA GLY A 363 16.15 -28.91 5.18
C GLY A 363 15.83 -28.84 3.67
N THR A 364 14.88 -29.66 3.23
CA THR A 364 14.55 -29.92 1.82
C THR A 364 13.03 -30.03 1.60
N ASP A 365 12.57 -30.14 0.34
CA ASP A 365 11.12 -30.28 0.06
C ASP A 365 10.52 -31.48 0.83
N ASN A 366 9.39 -31.25 1.49
CA ASN A 366 8.69 -32.16 2.43
C ASN A 366 9.42 -32.49 3.75
N ASP A 367 10.60 -31.94 4.01
CA ASP A 367 11.29 -32.01 5.30
C ASP A 367 12.08 -30.72 5.56
N CYS A 368 11.38 -29.64 5.91
CA CYS A 368 12.02 -28.36 6.20
C CYS A 368 11.38 -27.64 7.40
N THR A 369 12.14 -26.71 8.00
CA THR A 369 11.66 -25.87 9.11
C THR A 369 12.15 -24.44 8.98
N ILE A 370 11.35 -23.50 9.51
CA ILE A 370 11.65 -22.08 9.56
C ILE A 370 11.98 -21.71 11.02
N SER A 371 13.14 -21.10 11.24
CA SER A 371 13.50 -20.53 12.54
C SER A 371 14.41 -19.32 12.36
N GLY A 372 14.55 -18.47 13.37
CA GLY A 372 15.40 -17.29 13.25
C GLY A 372 15.61 -16.53 14.55
N ILE A 373 16.58 -15.62 14.50
CA ILE A 373 16.93 -14.73 15.61
C ILE A 373 16.47 -13.32 15.27
N TRP A 374 15.79 -12.71 16.25
CA TRP A 374 15.27 -11.36 16.22
C TRP A 374 15.93 -10.52 17.31
N VAL A 375 16.21 -9.26 17.01
CA VAL A 375 16.81 -8.29 17.92
C VAL A 375 16.02 -6.99 17.81
N TRP A 376 15.39 -6.57 18.91
CA TRP A 376 14.60 -5.34 18.98
C TRP A 376 14.81 -4.61 20.30
N ARG A 377 14.36 -3.36 20.34
CA ARG A 377 14.43 -2.47 21.51
C ARG A 377 13.35 -2.85 22.53
N GLY A 378 13.66 -2.68 23.82
CA GLY A 378 12.83 -3.16 24.92
C GLY A 378 13.12 -4.62 25.29
N GLN A 379 12.50 -5.07 26.38
CA GLN A 379 12.77 -6.37 27.02
C GLN A 379 11.62 -7.39 26.85
N ASP A 380 10.47 -6.96 26.33
CA ASP A 380 9.27 -7.77 26.15
C ASP A 380 9.10 -8.26 24.70
N LEU A 381 8.09 -9.11 24.46
CA LEU A 381 7.80 -9.64 23.13
C LEU A 381 7.17 -8.55 22.27
N ALA A 382 7.94 -7.96 21.34
CA ALA A 382 7.54 -6.74 20.64
C ALA A 382 6.21 -6.85 19.87
N PHE A 383 5.86 -8.02 19.35
CA PHE A 383 4.58 -8.27 18.67
C PHE A 383 3.34 -7.95 19.52
N GLN A 384 3.46 -7.99 20.86
CA GLN A 384 2.37 -7.65 21.77
C GLN A 384 2.21 -6.14 22.01
N LEU A 385 3.18 -5.31 21.60
CA LEU A 385 3.18 -3.85 21.80
C LEU A 385 2.25 -3.10 20.84
N CYS A 386 1.86 -3.70 19.72
CA CYS A 386 0.98 -3.09 18.72
C CYS A 386 0.09 -4.16 18.06
N PRO A 387 -1.24 -3.97 17.94
CA PRO A 387 -2.12 -4.89 17.22
C PRO A 387 -1.68 -5.16 15.76
N ASP A 388 -1.12 -4.15 15.07
CA ASP A 388 -0.57 -4.28 13.72
C ASP A 388 0.59 -5.28 13.62
N TRP A 389 1.26 -5.59 14.75
CA TRP A 389 2.39 -6.51 14.82
C TRP A 389 1.99 -7.91 15.31
N GLN A 390 0.72 -8.13 15.67
CA GLN A 390 0.19 -9.43 16.07
C GLN A 390 -0.14 -10.34 14.87
N ILE A 391 0.36 -10.02 13.68
CA ILE A 391 0.13 -10.80 12.46
C ILE A 391 1.20 -11.91 12.37
N ASP A 392 0.75 -13.15 12.13
CA ASP A 392 1.53 -14.38 12.04
C ASP A 392 2.33 -14.81 13.30
N TYR A 393 2.63 -13.92 14.25
CA TYR A 393 3.52 -14.22 15.38
C TYR A 393 3.08 -15.45 16.22
N GLU A 394 1.78 -15.73 16.31
CA GLU A 394 1.23 -16.89 17.03
C GLU A 394 1.61 -18.23 16.39
N THR A 395 1.92 -18.25 15.09
CA THR A 395 2.40 -19.43 14.36
C THR A 395 3.86 -19.79 14.67
N TYR A 396 4.54 -18.96 15.46
CA TYR A 396 5.90 -19.20 15.96
C TYR A 396 5.89 -19.39 17.48
N ASP A 397 6.82 -20.20 17.99
CA ASP A 397 7.19 -20.21 19.41
C ASP A 397 8.37 -19.27 19.65
N TRP A 398 8.19 -18.37 20.62
CA TRP A 398 9.12 -17.29 20.92
C TRP A 398 9.84 -17.53 22.24
N LYS A 399 11.17 -17.63 22.19
CA LYS A 399 12.03 -17.79 23.36
C LYS A 399 13.02 -16.63 23.46
N LYS A 400 12.92 -15.83 24.52
CA LYS A 400 13.94 -14.84 24.86
C LYS A 400 15.27 -15.55 25.18
N LEU A 401 16.35 -15.10 24.54
CA LEU A 401 17.70 -15.61 24.77
C LEU A 401 18.43 -14.74 25.82
N ASN A 402 19.51 -15.27 26.41
CA ASN A 402 20.33 -14.55 27.38
C ASN A 402 21.63 -14.07 26.70
N PRO A 403 21.83 -12.77 26.46
CA PRO A 403 23.00 -12.24 25.77
C PRO A 403 24.35 -12.65 26.40
N ASP A 404 24.39 -12.91 27.71
CA ASP A 404 25.61 -13.30 28.41
C ASP A 404 25.98 -14.79 28.22
N SER A 405 25.06 -15.63 27.72
CA SER A 405 25.27 -17.09 27.52
C SER A 405 26.07 -17.38 26.24
N ASP A 406 27.01 -18.32 26.31
CA ASP A 406 27.86 -18.69 25.18
C ASP A 406 27.09 -19.50 24.12
N GLU A 407 26.05 -20.24 24.51
CA GLU A 407 25.09 -20.86 23.60
C GLU A 407 24.35 -19.80 22.79
N THR A 408 23.97 -18.68 23.41
CA THR A 408 23.31 -17.56 22.73
C THR A 408 24.28 -16.89 21.75
N LYS A 409 25.53 -16.64 22.14
CA LYS A 409 26.57 -16.07 21.25
C LYS A 409 26.84 -16.98 20.05
N LYS A 410 26.92 -18.29 20.26
CA LYS A 410 27.07 -19.30 19.21
C LYS A 410 25.88 -19.31 18.25
N MET A 411 24.65 -19.32 18.78
CA MET A 411 23.43 -19.32 17.96
C MET A 411 23.30 -18.02 17.14
N VAL A 412 23.61 -16.86 17.73
CA VAL A 412 23.68 -15.57 17.01
C VAL A 412 24.68 -15.63 15.87
N ALA A 413 25.88 -16.17 16.10
CA ALA A 413 26.88 -16.32 15.05
C ALA A 413 26.40 -17.25 13.92
N GLU A 414 25.84 -18.42 14.24
CA GLU A 414 25.37 -19.42 13.27
C GLU A 414 24.21 -18.95 12.40
N TYR A 415 23.28 -18.17 12.97
CA TYR A 415 22.12 -17.61 12.25
C TYR A 415 22.44 -16.32 11.50
N PHE A 416 23.41 -15.53 11.94
CA PHE A 416 23.86 -14.36 11.17
C PHE A 416 24.73 -14.82 9.99
N ALA A 417 25.70 -15.71 10.22
CA ALA A 417 26.55 -16.28 9.18
C ALA A 417 25.95 -17.46 8.41
N TRP A 418 24.62 -17.68 8.48
CA TRP A 418 23.85 -18.68 7.70
C TRP A 418 24.51 -20.08 7.60
N SER A 419 25.13 -20.55 8.68
CA SER A 419 26.06 -21.69 8.68
C SER A 419 25.75 -22.77 9.72
N GLY A 420 24.67 -22.60 10.48
CA GLY A 420 24.17 -23.63 11.40
C GLY A 420 23.37 -24.75 10.73
N THR A 421 22.88 -25.65 11.58
CA THR A 421 21.84 -26.65 11.27
C THR A 421 20.63 -26.42 12.19
N ASP A 422 19.46 -26.95 11.85
CA ASP A 422 18.33 -26.95 12.78
C ASP A 422 18.55 -27.92 13.98
N LYS A 423 17.57 -27.96 14.89
CA LYS A 423 17.57 -28.82 16.09
C LYS A 423 17.56 -30.33 15.77
N ASN A 424 17.18 -30.71 14.56
CA ASN A 424 17.11 -32.08 14.06
C ASN A 424 18.32 -32.44 13.17
N GLY A 425 19.28 -31.51 13.00
CA GLY A 425 20.46 -31.68 12.16
C GLY A 425 20.25 -31.37 10.67
N ARG A 426 19.12 -30.77 10.28
CA ARG A 426 18.86 -30.39 8.89
C ARG A 426 19.82 -29.27 8.44
N PRO A 427 20.41 -29.35 7.25
CA PRO A 427 21.33 -28.33 6.74
C PRO A 427 20.61 -27.01 6.42
N PHE A 428 21.33 -25.90 6.50
CA PHE A 428 20.85 -24.62 5.97
C PHE A 428 20.54 -24.72 4.47
N ASN A 429 19.42 -24.12 4.04
CA ASN A 429 19.01 -24.07 2.64
C ASN A 429 18.92 -22.62 2.14
N GLN A 430 18.16 -21.76 2.83
CA GLN A 430 18.00 -20.36 2.44
C GLN A 430 17.76 -19.44 3.63
N GLY A 431 18.30 -18.22 3.58
CA GLY A 431 18.18 -17.22 4.64
C GLY A 431 17.63 -15.89 4.13
N LYS A 432 17.01 -15.12 5.01
CA LYS A 432 16.60 -13.73 4.77
C LYS A 432 16.88 -12.85 5.98
N ILE A 433 17.47 -11.69 5.75
CA ILE A 433 17.67 -10.65 6.77
C ILE A 433 16.47 -9.70 6.76
N PHE A 434 15.88 -9.44 7.92
CA PHE A 434 14.99 -8.31 8.19
C PHE A 434 15.86 -7.16 8.69
N LYS A 435 15.94 -6.08 7.90
CA LYS A 435 16.71 -4.87 8.21
C LYS A 435 16.08 -3.64 7.57
#